data_AF-A0A533QG14-F1
#
_entry.id   AF-A0A533QG14-F1
#
_cell.length_a   1.000
_cell.length_b   1.000
_cell.length_c   1.000
_cell.angle_alpha   90.00
_cell.angle_beta   90.00
_cell.angle_gamma   90.00
#
_symmetry.space_group_name_H-M   'P 1'
#
loop_
_entity.id
_entity.type
_entity.pdbx_description
1 polymer ?
#
loop_
_entity_poly.entity_id
_entity_poly.type
_entity_poly.pdbx_seq_one_letter_code
_entity_poly.pdbx_strand_id
1 'polypeptide(L)'
;MHKMKSKEREGKRKETVNTYGYDVKFAYHIVRLLNEVEQILIEGDLDLQRNNEQLKSIRRGEWSEPQVINYFNTKEKHLEELYTKSTLPNLPDEQRIKALLLQCLEQHYGSLDKAIITTDKYEQALRQISEICRRLGM
;
A
#
# COMPACT_ATOMS: atom_id res chain seq x y z
N MET A 1 -3.03 3.35 18.69
CA MET A 1 -2.66 2.96 20.07
C MET A 1 -3.85 2.47 20.92
N HIS A 2 -4.98 3.18 21.00
CA HIS A 2 -6.10 2.85 21.91
C HIS A 2 -6.52 1.37 21.90
N LYS A 3 -6.68 0.77 20.71
CA LYS A 3 -7.04 -0.66 20.59
C LYS A 3 -5.97 -1.57 21.22
N MET A 4 -4.68 -1.29 21.07
CA MET A 4 -3.61 -2.11 21.64
C MET A 4 -3.68 -2.19 23.17
N LYS A 5 -4.02 -1.06 23.82
CA LYS A 5 -4.08 -0.92 25.29
C LYS A 5 -5.36 -1.46 25.92
N SER A 6 -6.35 -1.81 25.11
CA SER A 6 -7.63 -2.34 25.60
C SER A 6 -7.41 -3.71 26.24
N LYS A 7 -7.66 -3.78 27.56
CA LYS A 7 -7.55 -4.99 28.37
C LYS A 7 -8.77 -5.89 28.29
N GLU A 8 -9.94 -5.30 28.02
CA GLU A 8 -11.19 -6.04 27.84
C GLU A 8 -11.33 -6.47 26.40
N ARG A 9 -11.18 -7.77 26.14
CA ARG A 9 -11.34 -8.36 24.80
C ARG A 9 -12.16 -9.64 24.86
N GLU A 10 -12.88 -9.88 23.78
CA GLU A 10 -13.63 -11.11 23.55
C GLU A 10 -12.94 -11.98 22.49
N GLY A 11 -13.23 -13.28 22.55
CA GLY A 11 -12.71 -14.27 21.60
C GLY A 11 -11.20 -14.52 21.71
N LYS A 12 -10.58 -14.95 20.59
CA LYS A 12 -9.20 -15.48 20.52
C LYS A 12 -8.11 -14.53 21.01
N ARG A 13 -8.39 -13.24 21.18
CA ARG A 13 -7.41 -12.24 21.64
C ARG A 13 -7.41 -12.04 23.15
N LYS A 14 -8.47 -12.49 23.85
CA LYS A 14 -8.58 -12.37 25.32
C LYS A 14 -7.42 -13.08 26.01
N GLU A 15 -7.15 -14.30 25.61
CA GLU A 15 -6.06 -15.11 26.16
C GLU A 15 -4.70 -14.41 26.02
N THR A 16 -4.36 -13.94 24.81
CA THR A 16 -3.08 -13.25 24.59
C THR A 16 -2.96 -11.94 25.36
N VAL A 17 -4.06 -11.20 25.52
CA VAL A 17 -4.07 -9.95 26.31
C VAL A 17 -3.89 -10.24 27.79
N ASN A 18 -4.52 -11.31 28.30
CA ASN A 18 -4.34 -11.75 29.68
C ASN A 18 -2.90 -12.20 29.95
N THR A 19 -2.26 -12.91 29.01
CA THR A 19 -0.89 -13.40 29.15
C THR A 19 0.15 -12.27 29.10
N TYR A 20 0.04 -11.37 28.12
CA TYR A 20 1.08 -10.36 27.87
C TYR A 20 0.75 -8.96 28.42
N GLY A 21 -0.48 -8.75 28.90
CA GLY A 21 -0.95 -7.46 29.43
C GLY A 21 -1.43 -6.44 28.38
N TYR A 22 -1.28 -6.75 27.09
CA TYR A 22 -1.71 -5.90 25.97
C TYR A 22 -1.95 -6.72 24.69
N ASP A 23 -2.60 -6.13 23.67
CA ASP A 23 -2.91 -6.86 22.41
C ASP A 23 -1.69 -6.90 21.47
N VAL A 24 -0.91 -7.98 21.57
CA VAL A 24 0.25 -8.29 20.72
C VAL A 24 -0.08 -8.37 19.22
N LYS A 25 -1.34 -8.65 18.83
CA LYS A 25 -1.76 -8.62 17.41
C LYS A 25 -1.87 -7.18 16.91
N PHE A 26 -2.41 -6.27 17.72
CA PHE A 26 -2.43 -4.86 17.34
C PHE A 26 -1.02 -4.26 17.35
N ALA A 27 -0.18 -4.61 18.32
CA ALA A 27 1.21 -4.18 18.32
C ALA A 27 1.98 -4.62 17.06
N TYR A 28 1.81 -5.88 16.65
CA TYR A 28 2.31 -6.39 15.38
C TYR A 28 1.88 -5.52 14.20
N HIS A 29 0.58 -5.16 14.12
CA HIS A 29 0.08 -4.37 13.00
C HIS A 29 0.65 -2.94 13.01
N ILE A 30 0.84 -2.34 14.19
CA ILE A 30 1.45 -1.02 14.32
C ILE A 30 2.87 -1.03 13.75
N VAL A 31 3.73 -1.93 14.25
CA VAL A 31 5.14 -2.01 13.81
C VAL A 31 5.24 -2.38 12.33
N ARG A 32 4.42 -3.34 11.87
CA ARG A 32 4.37 -3.74 10.46
C ARG A 32 4.07 -2.55 9.55
N LEU A 33 3.01 -1.80 9.82
CA LEU A 33 2.60 -0.68 8.97
C LEU A 33 3.66 0.43 8.95
N LEU A 34 4.29 0.74 10.08
CA LEU A 34 5.38 1.72 10.13
C LEU A 34 6.54 1.33 9.22
N ASN A 35 6.97 0.07 9.28
CA ASN A 35 8.08 -0.42 8.46
C ASN A 35 7.71 -0.52 6.97
N GLU A 36 6.47 -0.89 6.65
CA GLU A 36 5.98 -0.95 5.27
C GLU A 36 5.92 0.46 4.66
N VAL A 37 5.43 1.46 5.40
CA VAL A 37 5.41 2.86 4.93
C VAL A 37 6.83 3.38 4.72
N GLU A 38 7.77 3.06 5.60
CA GLU A 38 9.18 3.45 5.44
C GLU A 38 9.78 2.91 4.14
N GLN A 39 9.57 1.62 3.82
CA GLN A 39 10.01 1.02 2.56
C GLN A 39 9.41 1.74 1.35
N ILE A 40 8.11 2.00 1.37
CA ILE A 40 7.42 2.69 0.28
C ILE A 40 7.97 4.10 0.08
N LEU A 41 8.22 4.84 1.15
CA LEU A 41 8.69 6.23 1.07
C LEU A 41 10.14 6.34 0.59
N ILE A 42 11.00 5.37 0.92
CA ILE A 42 12.43 5.38 0.57
C ILE A 42 12.70 4.70 -0.77
N GLU A 43 12.11 3.52 -0.99
CA GLU A 43 12.47 2.61 -2.07
C GLU A 43 11.43 2.59 -3.18
N GLY A 44 10.19 3.01 -2.89
CA GLY A 44 9.07 2.86 -3.81
C GLY A 44 8.68 1.40 -4.08
N ASP A 45 9.16 0.48 -3.23
CA ASP A 45 8.90 -0.96 -3.32
C ASP A 45 8.57 -1.52 -1.92
N LEU A 46 8.08 -2.76 -1.88
CA LEU A 46 7.64 -3.39 -0.64
C LEU A 46 8.04 -4.87 -0.55
N ASP A 47 9.03 -5.16 0.29
CA ASP A 47 9.38 -6.53 0.68
C ASP A 47 8.69 -6.90 2.00
N LEU A 48 7.65 -7.73 1.89
CA LEU A 48 6.87 -8.23 3.03
C LEU A 48 7.65 -9.20 3.94
N GLN A 49 8.77 -9.76 3.48
CA GLN A 49 9.58 -10.71 4.26
C GLN A 49 10.66 -10.03 5.10
N ARG A 50 11.10 -8.83 4.71
CA ARG A 50 12.23 -8.11 5.33
C ARG A 50 12.21 -8.08 6.85
N ASN A 51 11.04 -7.83 7.45
CA ASN A 51 10.88 -7.64 8.89
C ASN A 51 10.19 -8.84 9.58
N ASN A 52 10.14 -10.00 8.94
CA ASN A 52 9.33 -11.13 9.41
C ASN A 52 9.63 -11.57 10.86
N GLU A 53 10.90 -11.64 11.26
CA GLU A 53 11.30 -12.08 12.59
C GLU A 53 10.99 -11.03 13.66
N GLN A 54 11.19 -9.74 13.37
CA GLN A 54 10.77 -8.64 14.27
C GLN A 54 9.25 -8.70 14.52
N LEU A 55 8.49 -9.00 13.48
CA LEU A 55 7.05 -9.10 13.59
C LEU A 55 6.62 -10.37 14.36
N LYS A 56 7.30 -11.50 14.15
CA LYS A 56 7.07 -12.72 14.91
C LYS A 56 7.46 -12.56 16.38
N SER A 57 8.55 -11.86 16.72
CA SER A 57 8.94 -11.60 18.11
C SER A 57 7.86 -10.85 18.88
N ILE A 58 7.23 -9.85 18.25
CA ILE A 58 6.09 -9.13 18.86
C ILE A 58 4.92 -10.08 19.09
N ARG A 59 4.61 -10.95 18.13
CA ARG A 59 3.54 -11.95 18.24
C ARG A 59 3.79 -12.99 19.33
N ARG A 60 5.05 -13.27 19.66
CA ARG A 60 5.49 -14.12 20.77
C ARG A 60 5.52 -13.39 22.12
N GLY A 61 5.19 -12.09 22.16
CA GLY A 61 5.19 -11.29 23.39
C GLY A 61 6.58 -10.91 23.88
N GLU A 62 7.62 -11.04 23.05
CA GLU A 62 9.01 -10.68 23.40
C GLU A 62 9.20 -9.16 23.52
N TRP A 63 8.25 -8.39 22.98
CA TRP A 63 8.20 -6.94 23.15
C TRP A 63 7.23 -6.61 24.28
N SER A 64 7.61 -5.64 25.10
CA SER A 64 6.73 -5.02 26.08
C SER A 64 5.90 -3.89 25.44
N GLU A 65 4.75 -3.57 26.04
CA GLU A 65 3.93 -2.43 25.59
C GLU A 65 4.73 -1.12 25.48
N PRO A 66 5.58 -0.74 26.46
CA PRO A 66 6.40 0.47 26.35
C PRO A 66 7.39 0.44 25.18
N GLN A 67 7.98 -0.72 24.86
CA GLN A 67 8.88 -0.84 23.71
C GLN A 67 8.15 -0.58 22.39
N VAL A 68 6.94 -1.11 22.22
CA VAL A 68 6.10 -0.86 21.03
C VAL A 68 5.74 0.62 20.95
N ILE A 69 5.39 1.25 22.07
CA ILE A 69 5.07 2.68 22.11
C ILE A 69 6.27 3.53 21.72
N ASN A 70 7.44 3.23 22.29
CA ASN A 70 8.66 3.97 21.98
C ASN A 70 9.07 3.81 20.52
N TYR A 71 8.95 2.60 19.97
CA TYR A 71 9.19 2.33 18.55
C TYR A 71 8.27 3.16 17.66
N PHE A 72 6.97 3.20 17.98
CA PHE A 72 6.01 4.03 17.25
C PHE A 72 6.40 5.50 17.29
N ASN A 73 6.62 6.07 18.48
CA ASN A 73 6.94 7.51 18.62
C ASN A 73 8.22 7.90 17.87
N THR A 74 9.20 6.99 17.81
CA THR A 74 10.44 7.21 17.08
C THR A 74 10.22 7.13 15.57
N LYS A 75 9.52 6.08 15.11
CA LYS A 75 9.24 5.87 13.68
C LYS A 75 8.29 6.92 13.11
N GLU A 76 7.27 7.34 13.84
CA GLU A 76 6.32 8.36 13.38
C GLU A 76 7.04 9.65 12.99
N LYS A 77 7.90 10.18 13.87
CA LYS A 77 8.72 11.36 13.57
C LYS A 77 9.63 11.16 12.36
N HIS A 78 10.26 9.99 12.27
CA HIS A 78 11.11 9.67 11.13
C HIS A 78 10.32 9.59 9.81
N LEU A 79 9.12 9.02 9.83
CA LEU A 79 8.25 8.92 8.66
C LEU A 79 7.75 10.29 8.21
N GLU A 80 7.47 11.22 9.14
CA GLU A 80 7.14 12.60 8.80
C GLU A 80 8.29 13.28 8.02
N GLU A 81 9.53 13.11 8.49
CA GLU A 81 10.70 13.64 7.78
C GLU A 81 10.89 12.98 6.41
N LEU A 82 10.75 11.65 6.32
CA LEU A 82 10.86 10.92 5.05
C LEU A 82 9.79 11.35 4.06
N TYR A 83 8.56 11.53 4.52
CA TYR A 83 7.44 11.94 3.67
C TYR A 83 7.73 13.27 2.97
N THR A 84 8.32 14.24 3.67
CA THR A 84 8.69 15.54 3.06
C THR A 84 9.79 15.44 2.00
N LYS A 85 10.60 14.37 2.05
CA LYS A 85 11.74 14.15 1.13
C LYS A 85 11.42 13.11 0.05
N SER A 86 10.30 12.40 0.17
CA SER A 86 9.96 11.28 -0.69
C SER A 86 9.61 11.76 -2.09
N THR A 87 10.02 10.98 -3.09
CA THR A 87 9.61 11.16 -4.50
C THR A 87 8.33 10.40 -4.83
N LEU A 88 7.67 9.80 -3.83
CA LEU A 88 6.43 9.05 -4.03
C LEU A 88 5.34 9.98 -4.59
N PRO A 89 4.66 9.59 -5.68
CA PRO A 89 3.61 10.42 -6.25
C PRO A 89 2.40 10.52 -5.32
N ASN A 90 1.78 11.71 -5.28
CA ASN A 90 0.58 11.96 -4.46
C ASN A 90 -0.64 11.15 -4.93
N LEU A 91 -0.69 10.81 -6.21
CA LEU A 91 -1.77 10.06 -6.83
C LEU A 91 -1.20 8.96 -7.73
N PRO A 92 -1.87 7.79 -7.80
CA PRO A 92 -1.49 6.76 -8.73
C PRO A 92 -1.71 7.21 -10.18
N ASP A 93 -0.91 6.66 -11.11
CA ASP A 93 -1.15 6.81 -12.54
C ASP A 93 -2.32 5.93 -12.97
N GLU A 94 -3.53 6.49 -12.90
CA GLU A 94 -4.77 5.77 -13.24
C GLU A 94 -4.78 5.23 -14.68
N GLN A 95 -4.20 5.97 -15.62
CA GLN A 95 -4.17 5.55 -17.03
C GLN A 95 -3.31 4.30 -17.18
N ARG A 96 -2.12 4.29 -16.58
CA ARG A 96 -1.23 3.13 -16.61
C ARG A 96 -1.82 1.93 -15.88
N ILE A 97 -2.47 2.14 -14.74
CA ILE A 97 -3.15 1.06 -13.99
C ILE A 97 -4.30 0.48 -14.81
N LYS A 98 -5.11 1.32 -15.45
CA LYS A 98 -6.19 0.88 -16.33
C LYS A 98 -5.66 0.07 -17.51
N ALA A 99 -4.59 0.53 -18.14
CA ALA A 99 -3.95 -0.22 -19.23
C ALA A 99 -3.47 -1.60 -18.76
N LEU A 100 -2.83 -1.68 -17.59
CA LEU A 100 -2.41 -2.96 -17.00
C LEU A 100 -3.60 -3.88 -16.71
N LEU A 101 -4.70 -3.35 -16.14
CA LEU A 101 -5.91 -4.12 -15.89
C LEU A 101 -6.46 -4.74 -17.19
N LEU A 102 -6.53 -3.97 -18.27
CA LEU A 102 -7.01 -4.46 -19.56
C LEU A 102 -6.09 -5.56 -20.10
N GLN A 103 -4.76 -5.40 -20.01
CA GLN A 103 -3.81 -6.44 -20.40
C GLN A 103 -4.01 -7.75 -19.62
N CYS A 104 -4.20 -7.66 -18.31
CA CYS A 104 -4.48 -8.83 -17.47
C CYS A 104 -5.79 -9.54 -17.88
N LEU A 105 -6.84 -8.76 -18.18
CA LEU A 105 -8.11 -9.31 -18.63
C LEU A 105 -7.98 -9.96 -20.01
N GLU A 106 -7.25 -9.35 -20.95
CA GLU A 106 -7.00 -9.92 -22.27
C GLU A 106 -6.18 -11.21 -22.21
N GLN A 107 -5.20 -11.28 -21.30
CA GLN A 107 -4.40 -12.50 -21.08
C GLN A 107 -5.27 -13.66 -20.60
N HIS A 108 -6.30 -13.40 -19.80
CA HIS A 108 -7.16 -14.44 -19.24
C HIS A 108 -8.36 -14.78 -20.13
N TYR A 109 -9.02 -13.78 -20.72
CA TYR A 109 -10.27 -13.93 -21.46
C TYR A 109 -10.12 -13.87 -22.99
N GLY A 110 -8.93 -13.51 -23.51
CA GLY A 110 -8.71 -13.21 -24.92
C GLY A 110 -9.07 -11.76 -25.28
N SER A 111 -9.08 -11.43 -26.58
CA SER A 111 -9.33 -10.06 -27.05
C SER A 111 -10.64 -9.49 -26.49
N LEU A 112 -10.55 -8.28 -25.94
CA LEU A 112 -11.69 -7.53 -25.40
C LEU A 112 -12.31 -6.56 -26.41
N ASP A 113 -11.91 -6.62 -27.69
CA ASP A 113 -12.34 -5.70 -28.76
C ASP A 113 -13.88 -5.57 -28.89
N LYS A 114 -14.61 -6.63 -28.52
CA LYS A 114 -16.08 -6.68 -28.59
C LYS A 114 -16.77 -6.11 -27.35
N ALA A 115 -16.05 -6.06 -26.22
CA ALA A 115 -16.59 -5.66 -24.92
C ALA A 115 -16.18 -4.23 -24.55
N ILE A 116 -15.03 -3.76 -25.05
CA ILE A 116 -14.52 -2.42 -24.78
C ILE A 116 -14.76 -1.58 -26.03
N ILE A 117 -15.86 -0.82 -26.02
CA ILE A 117 -15.99 0.34 -26.90
C ILE A 117 -15.00 1.38 -26.35
N THR A 118 -13.75 1.34 -26.79
CA THR A 118 -12.80 2.43 -26.53
C THR A 118 -13.31 3.64 -27.31
N THR A 119 -14.12 4.49 -26.67
CA THR A 119 -14.44 5.84 -27.15
C THR A 119 -13.15 6.58 -27.56
N ASP A 120 -12.07 6.30 -26.85
CA ASP A 120 -10.70 6.76 -27.07
C ASP A 120 -10.12 6.40 -28.45
N LYS A 121 -10.50 5.25 -29.05
CA LYS A 121 -9.98 4.84 -30.37
C LYS A 121 -10.48 5.76 -31.48
N TYR A 122 -11.75 6.16 -31.42
CA TYR A 122 -12.32 7.08 -32.40
C TYR A 122 -11.82 8.50 -32.17
N GLU A 123 -11.69 8.94 -30.91
CA GLU A 123 -11.10 10.24 -30.58
C GLU A 123 -9.62 10.34 -31.00
N GLN A 124 -8.82 9.30 -30.76
CA GLN A 124 -7.42 9.24 -31.21
C GLN A 124 -7.30 9.21 -32.73
N ALA A 125 -8.13 8.42 -33.42
CA ALA A 125 -8.16 8.41 -34.88
C ALA A 125 -8.52 9.79 -35.44
N LEU A 126 -9.51 10.48 -34.86
CA LEU A 126 -9.87 11.85 -35.24
C LEU A 126 -8.74 12.85 -34.98
N ARG A 127 -8.01 12.73 -33.86
CA ARG A 127 -6.83 13.57 -33.57
C ARG A 127 -5.72 13.36 -34.61
N GLN A 128 -5.41 12.10 -34.95
CA GLN A 128 -4.42 11.77 -35.97
C GLN A 128 -4.81 12.31 -37.35
N ILE A 129 -6.09 12.18 -37.74
CA ILE A 129 -6.61 12.75 -38.98
C ILE A 129 -6.47 14.27 -38.98
N SER A 130 -6.82 14.94 -37.87
CA SER A 130 -6.69 16.39 -37.73
C SER A 130 -5.24 16.87 -37.86
N GLU A 131 -4.27 16.17 -37.28
CA GLU A 131 -2.85 16.47 -37.42
C GLU A 131 -2.36 16.29 -38.87
N ILE A 132 -2.83 15.24 -39.56
CA ILE A 132 -2.52 15.01 -40.98
C ILE A 132 -3.07 16.13 -41.85
N CYS A 133 -4.34 16.54 -41.67
CA CYS A 133 -4.93 17.66 -42.42
C CYS A 133 -4.14 18.95 -42.20
N ARG A 134 -3.79 19.27 -40.95
CA ARG A 134 -2.99 20.45 -40.61
C ARG A 134 -1.61 20.43 -41.28
N ARG A 135 -0.95 19.26 -41.32
CA ARG A 135 0.34 19.09 -42.00
C ARG A 135 0.24 19.27 -43.52
N LEU A 136 -0.89 18.88 -44.11
CA LEU A 136 -1.15 19.00 -45.55
C LEU A 136 -1.75 20.36 -45.95
N GLY A 137 -2.01 21.26 -44.98
CA GLY A 137 -2.56 22.60 -45.24
C GLY A 137 -4.04 22.59 -45.62
N MET A 138 -4.79 21.56 -45.24
CA MET A 138 -6.26 21.47 -45.37
C MET A 138 -6.97 21.96 -44.13
#